data_AF-A0A425Y4Q1-F1
#
_entry.id   AF-A0A425Y4Q1-F1
#
_cell.length_a   1.000
_cell.length_b   1.000
_cell.length_c   1.000
_cell.angle_alpha   90.00
_cell.angle_beta   90.00
_cell.angle_gamma   90.00
#
_symmetry.space_group_name_H-M   'P 1'
#
loop_
_entity.id
_entity.type
_entity.pdbx_description
1 polymer ?
#
loop_
_entity_poly.entity_id
_entity_poly.type
_entity_poly.pdbx_seq_one_letter_code
_entity_poly.pdbx_strand_id
1 'polypeptide(L)'
;MSKETINFEDIIQVIVGASALTIPVAFSEESWKLSETLPTLNLIVIILLSLLFINIYSFQGIFQGQVKHRLSHFVLRTIIDYAVTFIVVFIILFALNRMPLLEEPLIAFKRIIILSFPASMGGVIVDGFDKE
;
A
#
# COMPACT_ATOMS: atom_id res chain seq x y z
N MET A 1 24.44 11.23 1.70
CA MET A 1 23.48 12.32 1.97
C MET A 1 22.14 11.65 2.25
N SER A 2 21.64 11.65 3.48
CA SER A 2 20.39 10.94 3.81
C SER A 2 19.25 11.52 2.97
N LYS A 3 18.68 10.72 2.05
CA LYS A 3 17.45 11.05 1.31
C LYS A 3 16.27 11.01 2.29
N GLU A 4 16.18 12.01 3.16
CA GLU A 4 15.14 12.12 4.21
C GLU A 4 13.77 12.54 3.65
N THR A 5 13.77 13.13 2.46
CA THR A 5 12.57 13.57 1.75
C THR A 5 12.20 12.59 0.67
N ILE A 6 10.90 12.32 0.52
CA ILE A 6 10.41 11.55 -0.62
C ILE A 6 10.69 12.32 -1.92
N ASN A 7 11.14 11.61 -2.94
CA ASN A 7 11.38 12.15 -4.28
C ASN A 7 10.52 11.40 -5.31
N PHE A 8 10.62 11.80 -6.58
CA PHE A 8 9.82 11.20 -7.66
C PHE A 8 10.21 9.74 -7.97
N GLU A 9 11.49 9.40 -7.83
CA GLU A 9 12.00 8.03 -8.01
C GLU A 9 11.40 7.10 -6.94
N ASP A 10 11.36 7.53 -5.69
CA ASP A 10 10.72 6.81 -4.59
C ASP A 10 9.23 6.50 -4.92
N ILE A 11 8.49 7.48 -5.49
CA ILE A 11 7.09 7.28 -5.89
C ILE A 11 6.98 6.22 -7.00
N ILE A 12 7.86 6.26 -8.00
CA ILE A 12 7.88 5.25 -9.07
C ILE A 12 8.17 3.87 -8.49
N GLN A 13 9.10 3.77 -7.55
CA GLN A 13 9.44 2.51 -6.88
C GLN A 13 8.24 1.94 -6.12
N VAL A 14 7.52 2.77 -5.37
CA VAL A 14 6.27 2.36 -4.71
C VAL A 14 5.24 1.88 -5.73
N ILE A 15 5.06 2.59 -6.86
CA ILE A 15 4.12 2.19 -7.91
C ILE A 15 4.48 0.83 -8.51
N VAL A 16 5.75 0.63 -8.87
CA VAL A 16 6.24 -0.61 -9.48
C VAL A 16 6.11 -1.77 -8.50
N GLY A 17 6.56 -1.60 -7.25
CA GLY A 17 6.47 -2.61 -6.21
C GLY A 17 5.02 -2.96 -5.85
N ALA A 18 4.15 -1.96 -5.70
CA ALA A 18 2.74 -2.16 -5.40
C ALA A 18 2.02 -2.92 -6.52
N SER A 19 2.31 -2.56 -7.77
CA SER A 19 1.76 -3.24 -8.94
C SER A 19 2.21 -4.69 -9.02
N ALA A 20 3.50 -4.95 -8.78
CA ALA A 20 4.08 -6.29 -8.87
C ALA A 20 3.38 -7.30 -7.95
N LEU A 21 3.02 -6.90 -6.72
CA LEU A 21 2.31 -7.78 -5.79
C LEU A 21 0.79 -7.74 -5.95
N THR A 22 0.18 -6.61 -6.28
CA THR A 22 -1.29 -6.53 -6.33
C THR A 22 -1.89 -7.09 -7.60
N ILE A 23 -1.27 -6.90 -8.76
CA ILE A 23 -1.81 -7.39 -10.03
C ILE A 23 -2.18 -8.89 -9.98
N PRO A 24 -1.28 -9.81 -9.57
CA PRO A 24 -1.62 -11.23 -9.51
C PRO A 24 -2.74 -11.52 -8.49
N VAL A 25 -2.78 -10.82 -7.36
CA VAL A 25 -3.83 -10.98 -6.34
C VAL A 25 -5.18 -10.45 -6.86
N ALA A 26 -5.17 -9.32 -7.56
CA ALA A 26 -6.35 -8.69 -8.12
C ALA A 26 -6.99 -9.52 -9.24
N PHE A 27 -6.24 -10.42 -9.89
CA PHE A 27 -6.78 -11.37 -10.86
C PHE A 27 -7.47 -12.59 -10.23
N SER A 28 -7.30 -12.82 -8.93
CA SER A 28 -7.90 -13.96 -8.23
C SER A 28 -9.35 -13.63 -7.82
N GLU A 29 -10.27 -14.56 -8.11
CA GLU A 29 -11.68 -14.44 -7.69
C GLU A 29 -11.83 -14.48 -6.17
N GLU A 30 -10.93 -15.17 -5.48
CA GLU A 30 -10.90 -15.27 -4.02
C GLU A 30 -10.72 -13.89 -3.40
N SER A 31 -9.90 -13.02 -4.00
CA SER A 31 -9.73 -11.64 -3.55
C SER A 31 -11.02 -10.81 -3.65
N TRP A 32 -11.83 -11.06 -4.69
CA TRP A 32 -13.10 -10.37 -4.90
C TRP A 32 -14.16 -10.88 -3.91
N LYS A 33 -14.28 -12.19 -3.74
CA LYS A 33 -15.23 -12.82 -2.79
C LYS A 33 -14.89 -12.46 -1.34
N LEU A 34 -13.61 -12.31 -1.01
CA LEU A 34 -13.20 -11.87 0.32
C LEU A 34 -13.78 -10.48 0.65
N SER A 35 -13.83 -9.56 -0.32
CA SER A 35 -14.41 -8.23 -0.08
C SER A 35 -15.91 -8.23 0.22
N GLU A 36 -16.64 -9.22 -0.30
CA GLU A 36 -18.08 -9.37 -0.06
C GLU A 36 -18.35 -9.96 1.32
N THR A 37 -17.55 -10.95 1.72
CA THR A 37 -17.76 -11.75 2.93
C THR A 37 -17.07 -11.21 4.18
N LEU A 38 -16.00 -10.42 4.03
CA LEU A 38 -15.19 -9.95 5.15
C LEU A 38 -15.97 -8.92 5.99
N PRO A 39 -16.10 -9.14 7.32
CA PRO A 39 -16.69 -8.16 8.22
C PRO A 39 -15.93 -6.83 8.20
N THR A 40 -16.66 -5.72 8.28
CA THR A 40 -16.06 -4.38 8.18
C THR A 40 -15.03 -4.10 9.30
N LEU A 41 -15.20 -4.69 10.49
CA LEU A 41 -14.24 -4.55 11.58
C LEU A 41 -12.87 -5.14 11.25
N ASN A 42 -12.83 -6.24 10.48
CA ASN A 42 -11.58 -6.88 10.08
C ASN A 42 -10.79 -6.02 9.09
N LEU A 43 -11.42 -5.06 8.40
CA LEU A 43 -10.71 -4.09 7.55
C LEU A 43 -9.78 -3.21 8.37
N ILE A 44 -10.16 -2.86 9.60
CA ILE A 44 -9.30 -2.08 10.50
C ILE A 44 -8.01 -2.85 10.76
N VAL A 45 -8.11 -4.17 10.98
CA VAL A 45 -6.95 -5.04 11.15
C VAL A 45 -6.08 -5.06 9.90
N ILE A 46 -6.67 -5.16 8.70
CA ILE A 46 -5.92 -5.13 7.43
C ILE A 46 -5.20 -3.79 7.23
N ILE A 47 -5.85 -2.67 7.53
CA ILE A 47 -5.23 -1.34 7.45
C ILE A 47 -4.05 -1.25 8.44
N LEU A 48 -4.26 -1.67 9.68
CA LEU A 48 -3.21 -1.68 10.70
C LEU A 48 -2.04 -2.57 10.31
N LEU A 49 -2.30 -3.74 9.72
CA LEU A 49 -1.25 -4.62 9.19
C LEU A 49 -0.50 -3.95 8.03
N SER A 50 -1.21 -3.34 7.09
CA SER A 50 -0.60 -2.63 5.96
C SER A 50 0.34 -1.53 6.46
N LEU A 51 -0.14 -0.67 7.36
CA LEU A 51 0.66 0.37 7.98
C LEU A 51 1.83 -0.21 8.77
N LEU A 52 1.62 -1.29 9.53
CA LEU A 52 2.68 -1.95 10.28
C LEU A 52 3.82 -2.40 9.36
N PHE A 53 3.52 -3.03 8.22
CA PHE A 53 4.53 -3.47 7.26
C PHE A 53 5.31 -2.30 6.66
N ILE A 54 4.62 -1.23 6.26
CA ILE A 54 5.27 0.00 5.78
C ILE A 54 6.20 0.53 6.86
N ASN A 55 5.71 0.71 8.10
CA ASN A 55 6.48 1.27 9.19
C ASN A 55 7.70 0.41 9.57
N ILE A 56 7.55 -0.91 9.66
CA ILE A 56 8.67 -1.83 9.97
C ILE A 56 9.75 -1.71 8.90
N TYR A 57 9.35 -1.77 7.63
CA TYR A 57 10.30 -1.73 6.53
C TYR A 57 10.95 -0.35 6.39
N SER A 58 10.18 0.73 6.45
CA SER A 58 10.73 2.09 6.43
C SER A 58 11.65 2.36 7.62
N PHE A 59 11.31 1.86 8.82
CA PHE A 59 12.13 2.09 10.01
C PHE A 59 13.54 1.49 9.85
N GLN A 60 13.63 0.27 9.34
CA GLN A 60 14.93 -0.40 9.16
C GLN A 60 15.59 -0.05 7.83
N GLY A 61 14.90 -0.21 6.71
CA GLY A 61 15.48 -0.06 5.37
C GLY A 61 15.78 1.38 4.96
N ILE A 62 15.01 2.36 5.45
CA ILE A 62 15.14 3.75 5.00
C ILE A 62 15.73 4.66 6.09
N PHE A 63 15.26 4.50 7.32
CA PHE A 63 15.71 5.33 8.45
C PHE A 63 16.81 4.68 9.30
N GLN A 64 17.24 3.45 8.98
CA GLN A 64 18.34 2.73 9.66
C GLN A 64 18.18 2.70 11.19
N GLY A 65 16.92 2.61 11.67
CA GLY A 65 16.57 2.62 13.08
C GLY A 65 16.62 3.98 13.79
N GLN A 66 16.91 5.07 13.08
CA GLN A 66 17.09 6.41 13.66
C GLN A 66 15.96 7.38 13.28
N VAL A 67 14.82 7.30 13.99
CA VAL A 67 13.63 8.14 13.74
C VAL A 67 13.47 9.28 14.75
N LYS A 68 14.19 9.28 15.88
CA LYS A 68 13.96 10.20 17.02
C LYS A 68 13.95 11.70 16.69
N HIS A 69 14.68 12.15 15.68
CA HIS A 69 14.71 13.57 15.26
C HIS A 69 14.06 13.80 13.89
N ARG A 70 13.49 12.75 13.29
CA ARG A 70 12.94 12.75 11.93
C ARG A 70 11.50 12.20 11.86
N LEU A 71 10.79 12.21 12.99
CA LEU A 71 9.46 11.60 13.10
C LEU A 71 8.48 12.17 12.06
N SER A 72 8.54 13.47 11.78
CA SER A 72 7.70 14.09 10.75
C SER A 72 7.94 13.52 9.36
N HIS A 73 9.20 13.30 8.98
CA HIS A 73 9.55 12.72 7.67
C HIS A 73 9.14 11.26 7.57
N PHE A 74 9.31 10.51 8.67
CA PHE A 74 8.88 9.12 8.77
C PHE A 74 7.37 8.96 8.56
N VAL A 75 6.57 9.73 9.31
CA VAL A 75 5.09 9.68 9.22
C VAL A 75 4.62 10.14 7.83
N LEU A 76 5.18 11.24 7.30
CA LEU A 76 4.81 11.75 5.98
C LEU A 76 5.11 10.73 4.87
N ARG A 77 6.25 10.04 4.96
CA ARG A 77 6.60 8.96 4.04
C ARG A 77 5.60 7.81 4.11
N THR A 78 5.29 7.29 5.30
CA THR A 78 4.27 6.24 5.47
C THR A 78 2.91 6.63 4.86
N ILE A 79 2.48 7.87 5.07
CA ILE A 79 1.22 8.37 4.50
C ILE A 79 1.28 8.39 2.98
N ILE A 80 2.39 8.86 2.39
CA ILE A 80 2.52 8.94 0.94
C ILE A 80 2.62 7.55 0.32
N ASP A 81 3.43 6.65 0.87
CA ASP A 81 3.58 5.28 0.35
C ASP A 81 2.23 4.55 0.33
N TYR A 82 1.44 4.73 1.40
CA TYR A 82 0.10 4.14 1.48
C TYR A 82 -0.90 4.83 0.55
N ALA A 83 -0.85 6.16 0.41
CA ALA A 83 -1.72 6.89 -0.51
C ALA A 83 -1.45 6.52 -1.98
N VAL A 84 -0.17 6.46 -2.38
CA VAL A 84 0.25 6.01 -3.72
C VAL A 84 -0.22 4.57 -3.96
N THR A 85 -0.06 3.69 -2.96
CA THR A 85 -0.60 2.33 -3.00
C THR A 85 -2.10 2.31 -3.27
N PHE A 86 -2.91 3.10 -2.57
CA PHE A 86 -4.35 3.17 -2.80
C PHE A 86 -4.69 3.58 -4.24
N ILE A 87 -3.97 4.57 -4.78
CA ILE A 87 -4.16 5.04 -6.16
C ILE A 87 -3.85 3.92 -7.16
N VAL A 88 -2.74 3.20 -6.95
CA VAL A 88 -2.35 2.07 -7.81
C VAL A 88 -3.43 0.98 -7.80
N VAL A 89 -3.88 0.58 -6.61
CA VAL A 89 -4.93 -0.44 -6.48
C VAL A 89 -6.24 0.00 -7.14
N PHE A 90 -6.62 1.27 -6.94
CA PHE A 90 -7.80 1.84 -7.58
C PHE A 90 -7.71 1.77 -9.11
N ILE A 91 -6.58 2.18 -9.69
CA ILE A 91 -6.34 2.14 -11.15
C ILE A 91 -6.42 0.70 -11.66
N ILE A 92 -5.80 -0.25 -10.97
CA ILE A 92 -5.82 -1.66 -11.35
C ILE A 92 -7.26 -2.19 -11.33
N LEU A 93 -7.99 -2.02 -10.22
CA LEU A 93 -9.36 -2.50 -10.09
C LEU A 93 -10.32 -1.85 -11.12
N PHE A 94 -10.10 -0.57 -11.41
CA PHE A 94 -10.83 0.14 -12.45
C PHE A 94 -10.54 -0.47 -13.83
N ALA A 95 -9.27 -0.68 -14.17
CA ALA A 95 -8.86 -1.29 -15.44
C ALA A 95 -9.38 -2.72 -15.62
N LEU A 96 -9.50 -3.48 -14.52
CA LEU A 96 -10.04 -4.84 -14.54
C LEU A 96 -11.57 -4.89 -14.58
N ASN A 97 -12.26 -3.75 -14.52
CA ASN A 97 -13.70 -3.66 -14.36
C ASN A 97 -14.21 -4.49 -13.16
N ARG A 98 -13.44 -4.48 -12.05
CA ARG A 98 -13.75 -5.23 -10.80
C ARG A 98 -14.05 -4.30 -9.64
N MET A 99 -14.48 -3.08 -9.92
CA MET A 99 -14.80 -2.07 -8.91
C MET A 99 -16.27 -1.62 -9.05
N PRO A 100 -17.21 -2.25 -8.32
CA PRO A 100 -18.64 -1.94 -8.41
C PRO A 100 -18.98 -0.63 -7.69
N LEU A 101 -18.43 0.51 -8.14
CA LEU A 101 -18.56 1.81 -7.47
C LEU A 101 -20.01 2.31 -7.39
N LEU A 102 -20.83 2.00 -8.41
CA LEU A 102 -22.20 2.52 -8.50
C LEU A 102 -23.21 1.64 -7.79
N GLU A 103 -23.04 0.32 -7.89
CA GLU A 103 -23.97 -0.67 -7.37
C GLU A 103 -23.67 -0.98 -5.89
N GLU A 104 -22.39 -1.21 -5.57
CA GLU A 104 -21.95 -1.65 -4.25
C GLU A 104 -20.70 -0.88 -3.77
N PRO A 105 -20.81 0.42 -3.47
CA PRO A 105 -19.67 1.27 -3.10
C PRO A 105 -18.87 0.75 -1.90
N LEU A 106 -19.56 0.12 -0.93
CA LEU A 106 -18.91 -0.46 0.25
C LEU A 106 -18.00 -1.64 -0.13
N ILE A 107 -18.42 -2.49 -1.06
CA ILE A 107 -17.64 -3.64 -1.51
C ILE A 107 -16.45 -3.17 -2.36
N ALA A 108 -16.66 -2.16 -3.21
CA ALA A 108 -15.56 -1.52 -3.93
C ALA A 108 -14.49 -0.97 -2.98
N PHE A 109 -14.89 -0.27 -1.92
CA PHE A 109 -13.95 0.24 -0.91
C PHE A 109 -13.23 -0.87 -0.14
N LYS A 110 -13.94 -1.95 0.22
CA LYS A 110 -13.35 -3.15 0.83
C LYS A 110 -12.27 -3.77 -0.06
N ARG A 111 -12.52 -3.91 -1.37
CA ARG A 111 -11.54 -4.45 -2.34
C ARG A 111 -10.27 -3.61 -2.35
N ILE A 112 -10.40 -2.29 -2.37
CA ILE A 112 -9.24 -1.40 -2.35
C ILE A 112 -8.41 -1.66 -1.09
N ILE A 113 -9.01 -1.63 0.11
CA ILE A 113 -8.29 -1.88 1.36
C ILE A 113 -7.60 -3.24 1.38
N ILE A 114 -8.33 -4.29 1.01
CA ILE A 114 -7.81 -5.68 1.02
C ILE A 114 -6.60 -5.81 0.09
N LEU A 115 -6.68 -5.25 -1.12
CA LEU A 115 -5.59 -5.30 -2.09
C LEU A 115 -4.46 -4.31 -1.79
N SER A 116 -4.74 -3.21 -1.09
CA SER A 116 -3.71 -2.28 -0.64
C SER A 116 -2.74 -2.91 0.37
N PHE A 117 -3.14 -3.97 1.07
CA PHE A 117 -2.23 -4.71 1.94
C PHE A 117 -1.03 -5.31 1.19
N PRO A 118 -1.21 -6.28 0.26
CA PRO A 118 -0.10 -6.81 -0.52
C PRO A 118 0.57 -5.75 -1.41
N ALA A 119 -0.16 -4.77 -1.97
CA ALA A 119 0.49 -3.67 -2.69
C ALA A 119 1.48 -2.90 -1.81
N SER A 120 1.07 -2.49 -0.61
CA SER A 120 1.93 -1.64 0.24
C SER A 120 3.21 -2.35 0.65
N MET A 121 3.16 -3.67 0.82
CA MET A 121 4.34 -4.49 1.08
C MET A 121 5.30 -4.43 -0.12
N GLY A 122 4.79 -4.63 -1.34
CA GLY A 122 5.61 -4.57 -2.54
C GLY A 122 6.19 -3.18 -2.77
N GLY A 123 5.36 -2.15 -2.61
CA GLY A 123 5.75 -0.76 -2.81
C GLY A 123 6.86 -0.32 -1.86
N VAL A 124 6.70 -0.56 -0.55
CA VAL A 124 7.69 -0.16 0.44
C VAL A 124 9.01 -0.91 0.28
N ILE A 125 8.96 -2.20 -0.11
CA ILE A 125 10.17 -3.01 -0.34
C ILE A 125 11.02 -2.43 -1.47
N VAL A 126 10.39 -2.10 -2.60
CA VAL A 126 11.13 -1.57 -3.75
C VAL A 126 11.67 -0.16 -3.46
N ASP A 127 10.93 0.67 -2.71
CA ASP A 127 11.36 2.01 -2.30
C ASP A 127 12.56 2.01 -1.31
N GLY A 128 12.80 0.90 -0.60
CA GLY A 128 13.99 0.78 0.26
C GLY A 128 15.25 0.27 -0.42
N PHE A 129 15.18 -0.28 -1.65
CA PHE A 129 16.34 -0.94 -2.28
C PHE A 129 17.55 -0.01 -2.52
N ASP A 130 17.31 1.25 -2.83
CA ASP A 130 18.39 2.21 -3.14
C ASP A 130 18.83 3.06 -1.93
N LYS A 131 18.37 2.70 -0.72
CA LYS A 131 18.62 3.48 0.52
C LYS A 131 19.57 2.82 1.53
N GLU A 132 20.19 1.70 1.13
CA GLU A 132 21.35 1.09 1.80
C GLU A 132 22.65 1.90 1.53
#